data_AF-A0A8H7RAV2-F1
#
_entry.id   AF-A0A8H7RAV2-F1
#
_cell.length_a   1.000
_cell.length_b   1.000
_cell.length_c   1.000
_cell.angle_alpha   90.00
_cell.angle_beta   90.00
_cell.angle_gamma   90.00
#
_symmetry.space_group_name_H-M   'P 1'
#
loop_
_entity.id
_entity.type
_entity.pdbx_description
1 polymer ?
#
loop_
_entity_poly.entity_id
_entity_poly.type
_entity_poly.pdbx_seq_one_letter_code
_entity_poly.pdbx_strand_id
1 'polypeptide(L)'
;IMLGKRKNIDLERQKLESELLPTCTICIQGYSNRTFLRPCYHSFCFTCIRHWINIASAVCPVCRQEINSLVYNINDEENTFDEYHLKDKGTGKSHNPPLYPKQRYTTPEERIKLERAQLYKGSIHAVSYPEPLPRHTNFTIITPEYIPRTRVFLQNELKALVGADAYDSFLEDLFVKILLIPYQANSDKAVNMKMNDPLVIEKLSEWLDDDKLVANRLIDELIAYLKSGLSYKHFISAAMYK
;
A
#
# COMPACT_ATOMS: atom_id res chain seq x y z
N ILE A 1 25.24 -52.23 -16.71
CA ILE A 1 25.41 -50.89 -16.09
C ILE A 1 25.24 -49.84 -17.18
N MET A 2 24.05 -49.26 -17.34
CA MET A 2 23.80 -48.20 -18.35
C MET A 2 22.78 -47.19 -17.79
N LEU A 3 23.20 -46.38 -16.83
CA LEU A 3 22.44 -45.23 -16.30
C LEU A 3 23.41 -44.07 -16.13
N GLY A 4 23.74 -43.37 -17.23
CA GLY A 4 24.71 -42.27 -17.19
C GLY A 4 24.52 -41.15 -18.22
N LYS A 5 23.60 -41.27 -19.19
CA LYS A 5 23.43 -40.24 -20.25
C LYS A 5 22.32 -39.22 -20.00
N ARG A 6 21.26 -39.56 -19.24
CA ARG A 6 20.09 -38.67 -19.07
C ARG A 6 20.37 -37.42 -18.22
N LYS A 7 21.07 -37.56 -17.08
CA LYS A 7 21.40 -36.42 -16.20
C LYS A 7 22.29 -35.36 -16.83
N ASN A 8 23.10 -35.73 -17.83
CA ASN A 8 24.02 -34.80 -18.49
C ASN A 8 23.28 -33.91 -19.50
N ILE A 9 22.30 -34.48 -20.22
CA ILE A 9 21.50 -33.77 -21.22
C ILE A 9 20.64 -32.67 -20.57
N ASP A 10 20.05 -32.91 -19.40
CA ASP A 10 19.23 -31.90 -18.71
C ASP A 10 20.08 -30.73 -18.17
N LEU A 11 21.31 -31.00 -17.72
CA LEU A 11 22.24 -29.99 -17.23
C LEU A 11 22.86 -29.17 -18.37
N GLU A 12 23.23 -29.83 -19.48
CA GLU A 12 23.68 -29.16 -20.70
C GLU A 12 22.56 -28.32 -21.32
N ARG A 13 21.32 -28.81 -21.30
CA ARG A 13 20.15 -28.06 -21.78
C ARG A 13 19.82 -26.87 -20.89
N GLN A 14 19.87 -26.99 -19.56
CA GLN A 14 19.72 -25.85 -18.66
C GLN A 14 20.85 -24.82 -18.84
N LYS A 15 22.07 -25.27 -19.08
CA LYS A 15 23.22 -24.40 -19.36
C LYS A 15 23.06 -23.68 -20.71
N LEU A 16 22.58 -24.37 -21.74
CA LEU A 16 22.31 -23.79 -23.05
C LEU A 16 21.12 -22.80 -23.01
N GLU A 17 20.05 -23.13 -22.28
CA GLU A 17 18.91 -22.23 -22.03
C GLU A 17 19.34 -20.98 -21.23
N SER A 18 20.25 -21.15 -20.25
CA SER A 18 20.86 -20.05 -19.48
C SER A 18 21.77 -19.15 -20.32
N GLU A 19 22.54 -19.70 -21.26
CA GLU A 19 23.44 -18.94 -22.14
C GLU A 19 22.68 -18.15 -23.23
N LEU A 20 21.44 -18.53 -23.51
CA LEU A 20 20.56 -17.87 -24.49
C LEU A 20 19.64 -16.81 -23.87
N LEU A 21 19.55 -16.71 -22.55
CA LEU A 21 18.75 -15.69 -21.89
C LEU A 21 19.39 -14.31 -22.08
N PRO A 22 18.63 -13.29 -22.50
CA PRO A 22 19.17 -11.97 -22.74
C PRO A 22 19.66 -11.38 -21.40
N THR A 23 20.89 -10.87 -21.39
CA THR A 23 21.52 -10.25 -20.22
C THR A 23 21.60 -8.74 -20.38
N CYS A 24 21.71 -8.03 -19.25
CA CYS A 24 21.96 -6.60 -19.22
C CYS A 24 23.42 -6.33 -19.58
N THR A 25 23.69 -5.53 -20.62
CA THR A 25 25.07 -5.28 -21.08
C THR A 25 25.89 -4.37 -20.15
N ILE A 26 25.26 -3.72 -19.15
CA ILE A 26 25.96 -2.91 -18.15
C ILE A 26 26.53 -3.79 -17.02
N CYS A 27 25.73 -4.71 -16.46
CA CYS A 27 26.16 -5.56 -15.35
C CYS A 27 26.52 -7.00 -15.75
N ILE A 28 26.23 -7.39 -16.99
CA ILE A 28 26.50 -8.73 -17.57
C ILE A 28 25.76 -9.84 -16.78
N GLN A 29 24.64 -9.47 -16.13
CA GLN A 29 23.77 -10.39 -15.39
C GLN A 29 22.38 -10.47 -16.05
N GLY A 30 21.54 -11.40 -15.59
CA GLY A 30 20.12 -11.39 -15.92
C GLY A 30 19.43 -10.08 -15.53
N TYR A 31 18.34 -9.73 -16.20
CA TYR A 31 17.65 -8.48 -15.97
C TYR A 31 16.97 -8.45 -14.59
N SER A 32 17.28 -7.41 -13.81
CA SER A 32 16.49 -7.00 -12.65
C SER A 32 15.73 -5.72 -13.01
N ASN A 33 14.39 -5.80 -13.03
CA ASN A 33 13.48 -4.75 -13.52
C ASN A 33 13.90 -4.23 -14.91
N ARG A 34 13.65 -5.04 -15.94
CA ARG A 34 14.09 -4.75 -17.31
C ARG A 34 13.50 -3.42 -17.78
N THR A 35 14.37 -2.51 -18.19
CA THR A 35 14.05 -1.14 -18.57
C THR A 35 14.46 -0.88 -20.00
N PHE A 36 13.56 -0.33 -20.80
CA PHE A 36 13.79 0.01 -22.20
C PHE A 36 13.98 1.52 -22.36
N LEU A 37 14.91 1.91 -23.22
CA LEU A 37 15.17 3.30 -23.54
C LEU A 37 14.39 3.74 -24.78
N ARG A 38 13.75 4.91 -24.76
CA ARG A 38 13.22 5.50 -25.99
C ARG A 38 14.16 6.56 -26.56
N PRO A 39 14.33 6.64 -27.89
CA PRO A 39 13.59 5.90 -28.93
C PRO A 39 14.28 4.61 -29.41
N CYS A 40 15.46 4.25 -28.90
CA CYS A 40 16.26 3.16 -29.47
C CYS A 40 15.86 1.74 -29.03
N TYR A 41 15.03 1.61 -28.00
CA TYR A 41 14.52 0.38 -27.39
C TYR A 41 15.57 -0.62 -26.89
N HIS A 42 16.82 -0.19 -26.69
CA HIS A 42 17.80 -1.01 -25.98
C HIS A 42 17.42 -1.16 -24.51
N SER A 43 17.64 -2.36 -23.96
CA SER A 43 17.22 -2.71 -22.60
C SER A 43 18.37 -2.93 -21.63
N PHE A 44 18.16 -2.54 -20.37
CA PHE A 44 19.12 -2.66 -19.26
C PHE A 44 18.37 -2.97 -17.96
N CYS A 45 19.08 -3.33 -16.89
CA CYS A 45 18.49 -3.29 -15.55
C CYS A 45 18.17 -1.85 -15.16
N PHE A 46 17.04 -1.63 -14.47
CA PHE A 46 16.61 -0.30 -14.06
C PHE A 46 17.68 0.46 -13.28
N THR A 47 18.30 -0.19 -12.29
CA THR A 47 19.36 0.41 -11.46
C THR A 47 20.61 0.75 -12.27
N CYS A 48 21.00 -0.13 -13.19
CA CYS A 48 22.15 0.09 -14.07
C CYS A 48 21.97 1.33 -14.93
N ILE A 49 20.84 1.44 -15.63
CA ILE A 49 20.60 2.57 -16.52
C ILE A 49 20.31 3.86 -15.75
N ARG A 50 19.69 3.77 -14.57
CA ARG A 50 19.54 4.90 -13.64
C ARG A 50 20.88 5.46 -13.21
N HIS A 51 21.85 4.62 -12.85
CA HIS A 51 23.20 5.09 -12.53
C HIS A 51 23.88 5.73 -13.75
N TRP A 52 23.76 5.11 -14.92
CA TRP A 52 24.34 5.62 -16.17
C TRP A 52 23.89 7.04 -16.50
N ILE A 53 22.57 7.31 -16.48
CA ILE A 53 22.02 8.64 -16.82
C ILE A 53 22.39 9.71 -15.79
N ASN A 54 22.73 9.33 -14.55
CA ASN A 54 23.13 10.28 -13.50
C ASN A 54 24.63 10.54 -13.45
N ILE A 55 25.45 9.54 -13.78
CA ILE A 55 26.90 9.58 -13.56
C ILE A 55 27.66 9.78 -14.88
N ALA A 56 27.20 9.17 -15.97
CA ALA A 56 27.93 9.14 -17.22
C ALA A 56 27.33 10.10 -18.26
N SER A 57 26.14 9.78 -18.79
CA SER A 57 25.52 10.55 -19.89
C SER A 57 24.06 10.15 -20.12
N ALA A 58 23.27 11.09 -20.66
CA ALA A 58 21.90 10.85 -21.12
C ALA A 58 21.81 10.22 -22.52
N VAL A 59 22.83 9.47 -22.94
CA VAL A 59 22.86 8.70 -24.20
C VAL A 59 22.86 7.21 -23.94
N CYS A 60 22.32 6.43 -24.88
CA CYS A 60 22.27 4.98 -24.80
C CYS A 60 23.70 4.38 -24.73
N PRO A 61 24.00 3.48 -23.78
CA PRO A 61 25.30 2.80 -23.69
C PRO A 61 25.69 1.99 -24.93
N VAL A 62 24.71 1.54 -25.72
CA VAL A 62 24.92 0.66 -26.88
C VAL A 62 25.03 1.47 -28.18
N CYS A 63 23.99 2.22 -28.53
CA CYS A 63 23.93 2.93 -29.82
C CYS A 63 24.29 4.42 -29.75
N ARG A 64 24.57 4.95 -28.55
CA ARG A 64 24.89 6.38 -28.30
C ARG A 64 23.80 7.38 -28.71
N GLN A 65 22.60 6.90 -29.02
CA GLN A 65 21.45 7.76 -29.29
C GLN A 65 20.97 8.44 -28.00
N GLU A 66 20.52 9.69 -28.09
CA GLU A 66 19.94 10.42 -26.96
C GLU A 66 18.72 9.70 -26.38
N ILE A 67 18.65 9.67 -25.05
CA ILE A 67 17.55 9.05 -24.31
C ILE A 67 16.48 10.10 -24.04
N ASN A 68 15.26 9.85 -24.51
CA ASN A 68 14.09 10.69 -24.23
C ASN A 68 13.39 10.26 -22.94
N SER A 69 13.21 8.95 -22.77
CA SER A 69 12.53 8.37 -21.61
C SER A 69 13.00 6.95 -21.31
N LEU A 70 12.75 6.53 -20.07
CA LEU A 70 12.91 5.15 -19.62
C LEU A 70 11.54 4.53 -19.43
N VAL A 71 11.32 3.33 -19.98
CA VAL A 71 10.11 2.51 -19.80
C VAL A 71 10.47 1.31 -18.92
N TYR A 72 9.84 1.18 -17.74
CA TYR A 72 10.21 0.22 -16.69
C TYR A 72 8.98 -0.22 -15.89
N ASN A 73 9.15 -1.15 -14.92
CA ASN A 73 8.03 -1.76 -14.19
C ASN A 73 6.96 -2.33 -15.12
N ILE A 74 7.39 -3.03 -16.17
CA ILE A 74 6.49 -3.62 -17.17
C ILE A 74 5.79 -4.83 -16.54
N ASN A 75 4.45 -4.81 -16.58
CA ASN A 75 3.60 -5.93 -16.22
C ASN A 75 2.81 -6.33 -17.47
N ASP A 76 3.16 -7.50 -18.02
CA ASP A 76 2.56 -8.03 -19.26
C ASP A 76 1.09 -8.47 -19.05
N GLU A 77 0.74 -8.97 -17.87
CA GLU A 77 -0.62 -9.44 -17.55
C GLU A 77 -1.62 -8.27 -17.51
N GLU A 78 -1.21 -7.19 -16.84
CA GLU A 78 -2.03 -5.97 -16.69
C GLU A 78 -1.84 -4.99 -17.85
N ASN A 79 -0.94 -5.28 -18.79
CA ASN A 79 -0.56 -4.38 -19.89
C ASN A 79 -0.20 -2.96 -19.39
N THR A 80 0.58 -2.88 -18.31
CA THR A 80 1.00 -1.61 -17.69
C THR A 80 2.52 -1.46 -17.66
N PHE A 81 2.99 -0.21 -17.67
CA PHE A 81 4.42 0.13 -17.58
C PHE A 81 4.57 1.57 -17.10
N ASP A 82 5.62 1.89 -16.34
CA ASP A 82 5.99 3.26 -15.99
C ASP A 82 6.91 3.90 -17.03
N GLU A 83 6.73 5.19 -17.29
CA GLU A 83 7.59 5.97 -18.18
C GLU A 83 8.12 7.22 -17.47
N TYR A 84 9.44 7.37 -17.46
CA TYR A 84 10.12 8.55 -16.92
C TYR A 84 10.79 9.33 -18.03
N HIS A 85 10.35 10.58 -18.24
CA HIS A 85 10.97 11.51 -19.19
C HIS A 85 12.15 12.26 -18.55
N LEU A 86 13.28 12.29 -19.25
CA LEU A 86 14.46 13.04 -18.81
C LEU A 86 14.16 14.54 -18.98
N LYS A 87 14.28 15.32 -17.90
CA LYS A 87 13.87 16.74 -17.85
C LYS A 87 14.82 17.69 -18.59
N ASP A 88 16.08 17.31 -18.81
CA ASP A 88 17.09 18.08 -19.55
C ASP A 88 18.17 17.10 -20.06
N LYS A 89 18.70 17.31 -21.28
CA LYS A 89 19.69 16.42 -21.93
C LYS A 89 21.16 16.77 -21.66
N GLY A 90 21.41 17.77 -20.82
CA GLY A 90 22.74 18.29 -20.52
C GLY A 90 23.45 17.61 -19.35
N THR A 91 24.79 17.66 -19.34
CA THR A 91 25.65 17.17 -18.26
C THR A 91 25.56 18.09 -17.04
N GLY A 92 24.68 17.81 -16.09
CA GLY A 92 24.65 18.60 -14.84
C GLY A 92 23.45 18.45 -13.90
N LYS A 93 22.41 17.66 -14.25
CA LYS A 93 21.26 17.44 -13.35
C LYS A 93 21.06 15.97 -13.03
N SER A 94 20.73 15.70 -11.77
CA SER A 94 20.37 14.35 -11.31
C SER A 94 18.97 13.97 -11.82
N HIS A 95 18.90 12.89 -12.59
CA HIS A 95 17.65 12.25 -12.98
C HIS A 95 17.25 11.26 -11.88
N ASN A 96 16.14 11.51 -11.20
CA ASN A 96 15.62 10.62 -10.16
C ASN A 96 14.36 9.89 -10.63
N PRO A 97 14.47 8.89 -11.55
CA PRO A 97 13.36 7.99 -11.80
C PRO A 97 13.04 7.22 -10.51
N PRO A 98 11.77 7.16 -10.09
CA PRO A 98 11.34 6.44 -8.88
C PRO A 98 11.83 5.00 -8.87
N LEU A 99 12.45 4.58 -7.77
CA LEU A 99 12.93 3.19 -7.56
C LEU A 99 11.81 2.17 -7.46
N TYR A 100 10.62 2.64 -7.09
CA TYR A 100 9.44 1.81 -6.88
C TYR A 100 8.35 2.27 -7.85
N PRO A 101 7.51 1.34 -8.34
CA PRO A 101 6.32 1.71 -9.09
C PRO A 101 5.57 2.79 -8.34
N LYS A 102 5.27 3.90 -9.02
CA LYS A 102 4.23 4.78 -8.49
C LYS A 102 2.97 3.95 -8.54
N GLN A 103 2.42 3.57 -7.39
CA GLN A 103 1.08 2.97 -7.36
C GLN A 103 0.16 3.90 -8.15
N ARG A 104 -0.32 3.42 -9.30
CA ARG A 104 -1.20 4.17 -10.19
C ARG A 104 -2.57 4.14 -9.56
N TYR A 105 -2.83 5.05 -8.64
CA TYR A 105 -4.19 5.32 -8.19
C TYR A 105 -4.89 6.14 -9.27
N THR A 106 -6.08 5.70 -9.68
CA THR A 106 -6.88 6.42 -10.68
C THR A 106 -7.60 7.63 -10.06
N THR A 107 -7.79 7.61 -8.73
CA THR A 107 -8.43 8.70 -7.96
C THR A 107 -7.75 8.95 -6.60
N PRO A 108 -7.91 10.16 -6.01
CA PRO A 108 -7.49 10.43 -4.64
C PRO A 108 -8.12 9.48 -3.61
N GLU A 109 -9.36 9.06 -3.83
CA GLU A 109 -10.10 8.14 -2.98
C GLU A 109 -9.47 6.73 -2.97
N GLU A 110 -9.05 6.21 -4.13
CA GLU A 110 -8.33 4.93 -4.21
C GLU A 110 -6.98 4.99 -3.51
N ARG A 111 -6.27 6.11 -3.63
CA ARG A 111 -5.00 6.32 -2.92
C ARG A 111 -5.21 6.21 -1.41
N ILE A 112 -6.18 6.95 -0.88
CA ILE A 112 -6.50 6.92 0.56
C ILE A 112 -6.87 5.50 0.96
N LYS A 113 -7.75 4.82 0.22
CA LYS A 113 -8.14 3.43 0.51
C LYS A 113 -6.93 2.48 0.61
N LEU A 114 -5.97 2.57 -0.30
CA LEU A 114 -4.77 1.73 -0.29
C LEU A 114 -3.84 2.06 0.88
N GLU A 115 -3.60 3.34 1.15
CA GLU A 115 -2.81 3.80 2.30
C GLU A 115 -3.45 3.32 3.63
N ARG A 116 -4.79 3.42 3.73
CA ARG A 116 -5.55 2.92 4.89
C ARG A 116 -5.50 1.40 5.03
N ALA A 117 -5.53 0.65 3.92
CA ALA A 117 -5.36 -0.81 3.96
C ALA A 117 -3.98 -1.22 4.53
N GLN A 118 -2.92 -0.45 4.26
CA GLN A 118 -1.58 -0.70 4.81
C GLN A 118 -1.51 -0.50 6.33
N LEU A 119 -2.27 0.45 6.88
CA LEU A 119 -2.41 0.65 8.32
C LEU A 119 -2.96 -0.62 8.99
N TYR A 120 -4.06 -1.16 8.47
CA TYR A 120 -4.69 -2.34 9.06
C TYR A 120 -3.91 -3.63 8.83
N LYS A 121 -3.13 -3.72 7.75
CA LYS A 121 -2.14 -4.79 7.55
C LYS A 121 -0.93 -4.68 8.48
N GLY A 122 -0.83 -3.61 9.28
CA GLY A 122 0.32 -3.37 10.17
C GLY A 122 1.61 -3.05 9.43
N SER A 123 1.54 -2.66 8.15
CA SER A 123 2.70 -2.16 7.40
C SER A 123 3.04 -0.72 7.77
N ILE A 124 2.04 0.02 8.25
CA ILE A 124 2.13 1.41 8.71
C ILE A 124 1.40 1.48 10.05
N HIS A 125 1.85 2.36 10.95
CA HIS A 125 1.26 2.56 12.27
C HIS A 125 1.01 4.04 12.55
N ALA A 126 -0.05 4.34 13.30
CA ALA A 126 -0.32 5.69 13.79
C ALA A 126 0.76 6.12 14.81
N VAL A 127 1.36 7.28 14.58
CA VAL A 127 2.34 7.91 15.47
C VAL A 127 1.68 8.93 16.36
N SER A 128 0.77 9.74 15.79
CA SER A 128 -0.01 10.71 16.53
C SER A 128 -1.33 11.00 15.81
N TYR A 129 -2.33 11.37 16.62
CA TYR A 129 -3.63 11.80 16.15
C TYR A 129 -3.82 13.31 16.39
N PRO A 130 -4.78 13.94 15.67
CA PRO A 130 -5.20 15.29 15.98
C PRO A 130 -5.69 15.43 17.43
N GLU A 131 -5.43 16.59 18.04
CA GLU A 131 -5.86 16.87 19.41
C GLU A 131 -7.39 16.75 19.58
N PRO A 132 -7.86 16.17 20.70
CA PRO A 132 -9.28 16.05 20.99
C PRO A 132 -9.91 17.44 21.22
N LEU A 133 -11.16 17.62 20.78
CA LEU A 133 -11.93 18.79 21.19
C LEU A 133 -12.09 18.81 22.71
N PRO A 134 -12.05 19.98 23.38
CA PRO A 134 -12.19 20.08 24.84
C PRO A 134 -13.41 19.34 25.38
N ARG A 135 -14.54 19.45 24.68
CA ARG A 135 -15.80 18.75 25.00
C ARG A 135 -15.77 17.24 24.85
N HIS A 136 -14.80 16.67 24.13
CA HIS A 136 -14.65 15.22 23.90
C HIS A 136 -13.45 14.62 24.64
N THR A 137 -12.75 15.40 25.48
CA THR A 137 -11.59 14.93 26.27
C THR A 137 -11.93 13.71 27.13
N ASN A 138 -13.12 13.71 27.74
CA ASN A 138 -13.63 12.63 28.59
C ASN A 138 -14.41 11.55 27.82
N PHE A 139 -14.36 11.53 26.48
CA PHE A 139 -15.03 10.50 25.69
C PHE A 139 -14.36 9.13 25.90
N THR A 140 -15.11 8.18 26.45
CA THR A 140 -14.63 6.82 26.78
C THR A 140 -15.37 5.69 26.05
N ILE A 141 -16.63 5.93 25.64
CA ILE A 141 -17.49 4.97 24.93
C ILE A 141 -18.29 5.69 23.85
N ILE A 142 -18.66 4.95 22.79
CA ILE A 142 -19.53 5.48 21.73
C ILE A 142 -20.97 5.49 22.21
N THR A 143 -21.59 6.66 22.15
CA THR A 143 -23.00 6.87 22.48
C THR A 143 -23.82 7.13 21.19
N PRO A 144 -25.17 6.95 21.22
CA PRO A 144 -26.00 7.01 20.02
C PRO A 144 -25.87 8.30 19.19
N GLU A 145 -25.56 9.43 19.81
CA GLU A 145 -25.36 10.71 19.12
C GLU A 145 -24.15 10.72 18.17
N TYR A 146 -23.17 9.82 18.35
CA TYR A 146 -22.02 9.70 17.45
C TYR A 146 -22.26 8.75 16.27
N ILE A 147 -23.38 8.01 16.24
CA ILE A 147 -23.68 7.03 15.18
C ILE A 147 -23.51 7.61 13.77
N PRO A 148 -24.01 8.82 13.44
CA PRO A 148 -23.84 9.36 12.09
C PRO A 148 -22.37 9.52 11.67
N ARG A 149 -21.51 9.95 12.61
CA ARG A 149 -20.07 10.10 12.36
C ARG A 149 -19.36 8.76 12.34
N THR A 150 -19.74 7.83 13.22
CA THR A 150 -19.25 6.45 13.22
C THR A 150 -19.52 5.78 11.87
N ARG A 151 -20.70 5.95 11.29
CA ARG A 151 -21.02 5.44 9.95
C ARG A 151 -20.13 6.02 8.87
N VAL A 152 -19.93 7.34 8.84
CA VAL A 152 -19.02 7.97 7.87
C VAL A 152 -17.61 7.39 7.96
N PHE A 153 -17.11 7.13 9.17
CA PHE A 153 -15.81 6.50 9.35
C PHE A 153 -15.80 5.06 8.84
N LEU A 154 -16.76 4.22 9.27
CA LEU A 154 -16.87 2.82 8.87
C LEU A 154 -17.03 2.65 7.35
N GLN A 155 -17.79 3.51 6.70
CA GLN A 155 -17.98 3.53 5.23
C GLN A 155 -16.66 3.60 4.46
N ASN A 156 -15.67 4.28 5.01
CA ASN A 156 -14.36 4.44 4.38
C ASN A 156 -13.39 3.34 4.82
N GLU A 157 -13.33 3.04 6.12
CA GLU A 157 -12.37 2.06 6.65
C GLU A 157 -12.74 0.62 6.31
N LEU A 158 -14.02 0.24 6.32
CA LEU A 158 -14.43 -1.13 5.97
C LEU A 158 -14.11 -1.45 4.51
N LYS A 159 -14.29 -0.49 3.59
CA LYS A 159 -13.85 -0.65 2.19
C LYS A 159 -12.34 -0.88 2.08
N ALA A 160 -11.54 -0.29 2.96
CA ALA A 160 -10.09 -0.49 3.01
C ALA A 160 -9.72 -1.85 3.63
N LEU A 161 -10.53 -2.34 4.59
CA LEU A 161 -10.34 -3.60 5.30
C LEU A 161 -10.74 -4.82 4.46
N VAL A 162 -11.98 -4.88 3.99
CA VAL A 162 -12.54 -6.06 3.31
C VAL A 162 -12.49 -5.97 1.78
N GLY A 163 -12.15 -4.79 1.24
CA GLY A 163 -12.25 -4.50 -0.19
C GLY A 163 -13.58 -3.86 -0.57
N ALA A 164 -13.65 -3.25 -1.76
CA ALA A 164 -14.87 -2.56 -2.17
C ALA A 164 -16.00 -3.52 -2.53
N ASP A 165 -15.66 -4.68 -3.10
CA ASP A 165 -16.64 -5.66 -3.59
C ASP A 165 -17.22 -6.52 -2.47
N ALA A 166 -16.52 -6.62 -1.33
CA ALA A 166 -16.98 -7.35 -0.15
C ALA A 166 -17.69 -6.45 0.89
N TYR A 167 -17.65 -5.13 0.69
CA TYR A 167 -18.31 -4.17 1.58
C TYR A 167 -19.80 -4.05 1.24
N ASP A 168 -20.65 -4.03 2.28
CA ASP A 168 -22.08 -3.75 2.15
C ASP A 168 -22.62 -2.93 3.34
N SER A 169 -23.89 -2.49 3.25
CA SER A 169 -24.55 -1.71 4.30
C SER A 169 -24.83 -2.52 5.57
N PHE A 170 -24.92 -3.85 5.45
CA PHE A 170 -25.19 -4.73 6.58
C PHE A 170 -24.00 -4.79 7.54
N LEU A 171 -22.78 -4.86 7.01
CA LEU A 171 -21.54 -4.77 7.79
C LEU A 171 -21.51 -3.49 8.65
N GLU A 172 -21.97 -2.36 8.13
CA GLU A 172 -22.01 -1.11 8.89
C GLU A 172 -22.96 -1.20 10.07
N ASP A 173 -24.18 -1.69 9.83
CA ASP A 173 -25.20 -1.85 10.85
C ASP A 173 -24.75 -2.80 11.95
N LEU A 174 -24.06 -3.87 11.55
CA LEU A 174 -23.47 -4.83 12.47
C LEU A 174 -22.39 -4.19 13.33
N PHE A 175 -21.41 -3.51 12.72
CA PHE A 175 -20.31 -2.87 13.45
C PHE A 175 -20.85 -1.79 14.40
N VAL A 176 -21.81 -0.98 13.98
CA VAL A 176 -22.47 0.00 14.86
C VAL A 176 -23.12 -0.69 16.06
N LYS A 177 -23.82 -1.82 15.87
CA LYS A 177 -24.42 -2.58 16.98
C LYS A 177 -23.35 -3.07 17.97
N ILE A 178 -22.24 -3.62 17.46
CA ILE A 178 -21.13 -4.08 18.30
C ILE A 178 -20.51 -2.91 19.07
N LEU A 179 -20.27 -1.78 18.40
CA LEU A 179 -19.67 -0.59 18.99
C LEU A 179 -20.55 0.08 20.08
N LEU A 180 -21.86 -0.22 20.10
CA LEU A 180 -22.80 0.25 21.13
C LEU A 180 -22.94 -0.71 22.32
N ILE A 181 -22.29 -1.87 22.32
CA ILE A 181 -22.32 -2.83 23.45
C ILE A 181 -21.87 -2.15 24.77
N PRO A 182 -20.76 -1.39 24.83
CA PRO A 182 -20.36 -0.71 26.06
C PRO A 182 -21.40 0.30 26.57
N TYR A 183 -22.10 0.98 25.65
CA TYR A 183 -23.17 1.91 26.02
C TYR A 183 -24.36 1.19 26.65
N GLN A 184 -24.79 0.08 26.05
CA GLN A 184 -25.88 -0.75 26.58
C GLN A 184 -25.52 -1.41 27.92
N ALA A 185 -24.28 -1.88 28.08
CA ALA A 185 -23.85 -2.46 29.35
C ALA A 185 -23.81 -1.42 30.48
N ASN A 186 -23.39 -0.18 30.17
CA ASN A 186 -23.26 0.87 31.17
C ASN A 186 -24.59 1.55 31.52
N SER A 187 -25.66 1.39 30.73
CA SER A 187 -26.99 1.92 31.10
C SER A 187 -27.55 1.26 32.36
N ASP A 188 -27.14 0.03 32.64
CA ASP A 188 -27.58 -0.73 33.82
C ASP A 188 -26.84 -0.32 35.12
N LYS A 189 -25.95 0.69 35.08
CA LYS A 189 -25.19 1.29 36.21
C LYS A 189 -24.33 0.35 37.06
N ALA A 190 -24.39 -0.97 36.84
CA ALA A 190 -23.60 -1.98 37.55
C ALA A 190 -22.28 -2.33 36.84
N VAL A 191 -22.13 -1.91 35.59
CA VAL A 191 -20.98 -2.25 34.73
C VAL A 191 -20.27 -0.97 34.30
N ASN A 192 -18.93 -1.02 34.25
CA ASN A 192 -18.09 0.05 33.71
C ASN A 192 -17.25 -0.50 32.55
N MET A 193 -17.95 -0.86 31.47
CA MET A 193 -17.36 -1.39 30.25
C MET A 193 -16.72 -0.26 29.45
N LYS A 194 -15.51 -0.48 28.96
CA LYS A 194 -14.77 0.47 28.13
C LYS A 194 -14.89 0.10 26.65
N MET A 195 -14.51 1.03 25.77
CA MET A 195 -14.56 0.78 24.33
C MET A 195 -13.59 -0.33 23.88
N ASN A 196 -12.43 -0.43 24.53
CA ASN A 196 -11.41 -1.45 24.28
C ASN A 196 -11.61 -2.73 25.12
N ASP A 197 -12.83 -2.98 25.58
CA ASP A 197 -13.14 -4.19 26.32
C ASP A 197 -12.92 -5.45 25.46
N PRO A 198 -12.33 -6.54 26.01
CA PRO A 198 -12.05 -7.76 25.26
C PRO A 198 -13.24 -8.34 24.50
N LEU A 199 -14.45 -8.23 25.04
CA LEU A 199 -15.67 -8.74 24.38
C LEU A 199 -15.97 -7.96 23.09
N VAL A 200 -15.75 -6.64 23.09
CA VAL A 200 -15.97 -5.81 21.90
C VAL A 200 -14.93 -6.14 20.84
N ILE A 201 -13.66 -6.26 21.24
CA ILE A 201 -12.56 -6.63 20.34
C ILE A 201 -12.81 -8.00 19.71
N GLU A 202 -13.21 -8.98 20.51
CA GLU A 202 -13.52 -10.33 20.04
C GLU A 202 -14.64 -10.31 18.99
N LYS A 203 -15.77 -9.65 19.30
CA LYS A 203 -16.90 -9.52 18.37
C LYS A 203 -16.56 -8.80 17.07
N LEU A 204 -15.69 -7.80 17.13
CA LEU A 204 -15.21 -7.13 15.91
C LEU A 204 -14.27 -8.04 15.11
N SER A 205 -13.38 -8.78 15.79
CA SER A 205 -12.39 -9.63 15.12
C SER A 205 -13.01 -10.77 14.32
N GLU A 206 -14.16 -11.30 14.74
CA GLU A 206 -14.94 -12.32 13.99
C GLU A 206 -15.25 -11.88 12.54
N TRP A 207 -15.25 -10.57 12.27
CA TRP A 207 -15.54 -9.97 10.95
C TRP A 207 -14.30 -9.35 10.30
N LEU A 208 -13.13 -9.55 10.89
CA LEU A 208 -11.85 -8.98 10.48
C LEU A 208 -10.79 -10.09 10.46
N ASP A 209 -11.14 -11.23 9.86
CA ASP A 209 -10.28 -12.42 9.72
C ASP A 209 -9.72 -12.94 11.06
N ASP A 210 -10.52 -12.87 12.12
CA ASP A 210 -10.14 -13.22 13.50
C ASP A 210 -8.93 -12.43 14.04
N ASP A 211 -8.59 -11.28 13.42
CA ASP A 211 -7.47 -10.44 13.81
C ASP A 211 -7.87 -9.38 14.85
N LYS A 212 -7.57 -9.69 16.12
CA LYS A 212 -7.79 -8.79 17.25
C LYS A 212 -6.94 -7.51 17.18
N LEU A 213 -5.78 -7.51 16.51
CA LEU A 213 -4.95 -6.31 16.34
C LEU A 213 -5.60 -5.34 15.34
N VAL A 214 -6.20 -5.87 14.27
CA VAL A 214 -6.98 -5.06 13.31
C VAL A 214 -8.17 -4.41 14.01
N ALA A 215 -8.91 -5.17 14.83
CA ALA A 215 -10.02 -4.64 15.63
C ALA A 215 -9.58 -3.52 16.59
N ASN A 216 -8.45 -3.69 17.29
CA ASN A 216 -7.89 -2.64 18.15
C ASN A 216 -7.52 -1.37 17.36
N ARG A 217 -6.80 -1.51 16.24
CA ARG A 217 -6.45 -0.37 15.37
C ARG A 217 -7.70 0.37 14.89
N LEU A 218 -8.75 -0.36 14.50
CA LEU A 218 -10.01 0.24 14.06
C LEU A 218 -10.68 1.06 15.18
N ILE A 219 -10.72 0.52 16.41
CA ILE A 219 -11.26 1.25 17.56
C ILE A 219 -10.44 2.49 17.88
N ASP A 220 -9.11 2.38 17.91
CA ASP A 220 -8.22 3.51 18.23
C ASP A 220 -8.39 4.66 17.23
N GLU A 221 -8.39 4.34 15.94
CA GLU A 221 -8.63 5.31 14.86
C GLU A 221 -10.02 5.94 14.96
N LEU A 222 -11.06 5.14 15.24
CA LEU A 222 -12.43 5.64 15.40
C LEU A 222 -12.56 6.58 16.59
N ILE A 223 -12.02 6.22 17.76
CA ILE A 223 -12.06 7.07 18.95
C ILE A 223 -11.32 8.38 18.68
N ALA A 224 -10.13 8.33 18.09
CA ALA A 224 -9.37 9.52 17.72
C ALA A 224 -10.14 10.42 16.75
N TYR A 225 -10.76 9.83 15.73
CA TYR A 225 -11.60 10.52 14.76
C TYR A 225 -12.77 11.25 15.44
N LEU A 226 -13.53 10.56 16.30
CA LEU A 226 -14.67 11.15 17.01
C LEU A 226 -14.22 12.26 17.97
N LYS A 227 -13.12 12.05 18.70
CA LYS A 227 -12.54 13.04 19.60
C LYS A 227 -12.09 14.31 18.88
N SER A 228 -11.49 14.18 17.69
CA SER A 228 -10.99 15.32 16.90
C SER A 228 -12.11 16.26 16.42
N GLY A 229 -13.32 15.74 16.21
CA GLY A 229 -14.44 16.50 15.62
C GLY A 229 -14.25 16.87 14.14
N LEU A 230 -13.13 16.54 13.51
CA LEU A 230 -12.80 16.85 12.12
C LEU A 230 -13.67 16.06 11.13
N SER A 231 -13.79 16.52 9.88
CA SER A 231 -14.35 15.63 8.84
C SER A 231 -13.37 14.49 8.55
N TYR A 232 -13.86 13.38 7.98
CA TYR A 232 -13.03 12.19 7.73
C TYR A 232 -11.76 12.53 6.94
N LYS A 233 -11.89 13.24 5.81
CA LYS A 233 -10.75 13.67 4.98
C LYS A 233 -9.72 14.51 5.76
N HIS A 234 -10.19 15.42 6.62
CA HIS A 234 -9.29 16.26 7.42
C HIS A 234 -8.60 15.47 8.53
N PHE A 235 -9.29 14.53 9.18
CA PHE A 235 -8.71 13.66 10.19
C PHE A 235 -7.54 12.85 9.62
N ILE A 236 -7.76 12.16 8.49
CA ILE A 236 -6.72 11.34 7.85
C ILE A 236 -5.52 12.19 7.43
N SER A 237 -5.75 13.41 6.93
CA SER A 237 -4.67 14.31 6.53
C SER A 237 -3.88 14.90 7.69
N ALA A 238 -4.48 14.99 8.88
CA ALA A 238 -3.88 15.61 10.06
C ALA A 238 -3.21 14.59 10.99
N ALA A 239 -3.61 13.31 10.92
CA ALA A 239 -2.94 12.23 11.62
C ALA A 239 -1.57 11.91 10.99
N MET A 240 -0.61 11.48 11.82
CA MET A 240 0.72 11.10 11.37
C MET A 240 0.89 9.58 11.42
N TYR A 241 1.39 9.01 10.32
CA TYR A 241 1.59 7.57 10.13
C TYR A 241 3.05 7.28 9.74
N LYS A 242 3.62 6.16 10.20
CA LYS A 242 4.98 5.70 9.86
C LYS A 242 5.06 4.21 9.59
#